data_AF-A0A5M4AJX4-F1
#
_entry.id   AF-A0A5M4AJX4-F1
#
_cell.length_a   1.000
_cell.length_b   1.000
_cell.length_c   1.000
_cell.angle_alpha   90.00
_cell.angle_beta   90.00
_cell.angle_gamma   90.00
#
_symmetry.space_group_name_H-M   'P 1'
#
loop_
_entity.id
_entity.type
_entity.pdbx_description
1 polymer ?
#
loop_
_entity_poly.entity_id
_entity_poly.type
_entity_poly.pdbx_seq_one_letter_code
_entity_poly.pdbx_strand_id
1 'polypeptide(L)'
;MDIPSQGYEVAAGDQLSLVAQASNADGASYRWTSNGQVVSQEQTYNFSSDVPGVYQIGLNVATAQGAASTQFKVTVTSSPYITKVFEYQYGPGQHASILTTSESNNLVGSPWADGKSFVHLGGWGGYIVAGFDHKVKNRDGYDFAVYAQPGASSEPGVVYVMKDTNGNGKPDDGNWLQLKGSEYDNAETVHNYEVTYYKPANGGNVTWEDNQGNTGELVPNYGTDSWWWAGYGDKTEVNFNGERLPDAYVNTSTNDSTENWALGDGLFAWGYAETYNNQDYDTSLKANRFDISNAVNADGPPANLDGIDFIKVQSSVFQISGWLNEVSTEVSGAADLNMLDNAN
;
A
#
# COMPACT_ATOMS: atom_id res chain seq x y z
N MET A 1 19.17 -19.88 28.38
CA MET A 1 18.12 -19.36 27.49
C MET A 1 17.90 -20.42 26.41
N ASP A 2 16.67 -20.62 25.96
CA ASP A 2 16.40 -21.54 24.85
C ASP A 2 16.68 -20.83 23.54
N ILE A 3 17.69 -21.31 22.81
CA ILE A 3 18.09 -20.76 21.51
C ILE A 3 17.58 -21.74 20.45
N PRO A 4 16.74 -21.31 19.49
CA PRO A 4 16.33 -22.17 18.40
C PRO A 4 17.54 -22.66 17.59
N SER A 5 17.47 -23.87 17.02
CA SER A 5 18.58 -24.46 16.27
C SER A 5 19.02 -23.64 15.06
N GLN A 6 18.08 -22.96 14.39
CA GLN A 6 18.36 -22.02 13.31
C GLN A 6 18.81 -20.61 13.78
N GLY A 7 18.76 -20.34 15.08
CA GLY A 7 18.87 -18.98 15.63
C GLY A 7 17.52 -18.27 15.67
N TYR A 8 17.55 -16.95 15.88
CA TYR A 8 16.37 -16.09 15.86
C TYR A 8 16.22 -15.41 14.50
N GLU A 9 14.99 -15.04 14.16
CA GLU A 9 14.66 -14.22 13.00
C GLU A 9 13.86 -13.00 13.46
N VAL A 10 14.12 -11.84 12.86
CA VAL A 10 13.42 -10.58 13.12
C VAL A 10 13.37 -9.77 11.82
N ALA A 11 12.31 -9.04 11.57
CA ALA A 11 12.26 -8.15 10.41
C ALA A 11 13.20 -6.94 10.61
N ALA A 12 13.62 -6.30 9.52
CA ALA A 12 14.36 -5.05 9.57
C ALA A 12 13.57 -3.99 10.35
N GLY A 13 14.26 -3.24 11.22
CA GLY A 13 13.66 -2.21 12.09
C GLY A 13 12.93 -2.74 13.32
N ASP A 14 12.53 -4.02 13.34
CA ASP A 14 11.88 -4.63 14.51
C ASP A 14 12.88 -4.88 15.65
N GLN A 15 12.34 -4.94 16.87
CA GLN A 15 13.11 -5.20 18.08
C GLN A 15 12.93 -6.65 18.56
N LEU A 16 14.04 -7.36 18.75
CA LEU A 16 14.11 -8.68 19.37
C LEU A 16 14.69 -8.56 20.79
N SER A 17 13.88 -8.84 21.82
CA SER A 17 14.34 -8.82 23.21
C SER A 17 14.97 -10.15 23.61
N LEU A 18 16.26 -10.14 23.91
CA LEU A 18 17.07 -11.30 24.29
C LEU A 18 17.37 -11.23 25.79
N VAL A 19 16.78 -12.13 26.57
CA VAL A 19 16.97 -12.17 28.03
C VAL A 19 17.94 -13.29 28.40
N ALA A 20 19.05 -12.95 29.04
CA ALA A 20 20.02 -13.92 29.52
C ALA A 20 19.42 -14.75 30.67
N GLN A 21 19.43 -16.07 30.50
CA GLN A 21 19.05 -17.03 31.53
C GLN A 21 20.22 -17.98 31.78
N ALA A 22 20.72 -17.98 33.02
CA ALA A 22 21.82 -18.82 33.49
C ALA A 22 21.52 -19.33 34.91
N SER A 23 21.92 -20.56 35.21
CA SER A 23 21.84 -21.13 36.56
C SER A 23 22.97 -20.60 37.44
N ASN A 24 22.72 -20.45 38.76
CA ASN A 24 23.70 -19.93 39.73
C ASN A 24 24.26 -18.54 39.37
N ALA A 25 23.39 -17.65 38.88
CA ALA A 25 23.77 -16.34 38.34
C ALA A 25 23.63 -15.18 39.35
N ASP A 26 23.58 -15.46 40.66
CA ASP A 26 23.51 -14.41 41.68
C ASP A 26 24.78 -13.54 41.64
N GLY A 27 24.59 -12.24 41.43
CA GLY A 27 25.70 -11.29 41.24
C GLY A 27 26.46 -11.46 39.93
N ALA A 28 25.87 -12.12 38.93
CA ALA A 28 26.49 -12.26 37.62
C ALA A 28 26.59 -10.92 36.87
N SER A 29 27.64 -10.81 36.07
CA SER A 29 27.82 -9.78 35.05
C SER A 29 27.50 -10.36 33.68
N TYR A 30 26.94 -9.53 32.79
CA TYR A 30 26.55 -9.90 31.45
C TYR A 30 27.37 -9.13 30.42
N ARG A 31 27.67 -9.76 29.30
CA ARG A 31 28.32 -9.12 28.16
C ARG A 31 27.74 -9.69 26.87
N TRP A 32 26.95 -8.88 26.19
CA TRP A 32 26.42 -9.16 24.87
C TRP A 32 27.35 -8.57 23.81
N THR A 33 27.52 -9.32 22.72
CA THR A 33 28.26 -8.88 21.54
C THR A 33 27.45 -9.11 20.28
N SER A 34 27.59 -8.20 19.31
CA SER A 34 27.10 -8.38 17.94
C SER A 34 28.30 -8.29 17.00
N ASN A 35 28.54 -9.35 16.21
CA ASN A 35 29.71 -9.48 15.34
C ASN A 35 31.04 -9.18 16.07
N GLY A 36 31.13 -9.61 17.33
CA GLY A 36 32.32 -9.44 18.20
C GLY A 36 32.41 -8.09 18.94
N GLN A 37 31.60 -7.09 18.58
CA GLN A 37 31.55 -5.79 19.26
C GLN A 37 30.60 -5.83 20.45
N VAL A 38 30.96 -5.20 21.58
CA VAL A 38 30.09 -5.15 22.77
C VAL A 38 28.90 -4.23 22.49
N VAL A 39 27.70 -4.74 22.73
CA VAL A 39 26.44 -4.01 22.48
C VAL A 39 25.58 -3.83 23.73
N SER A 40 25.78 -4.65 24.77
CA SER A 40 25.10 -4.48 26.05
C SER A 40 25.87 -5.17 27.17
N GLN A 41 25.72 -4.66 28.40
CA GLN A 41 26.19 -5.29 29.64
C GLN A 41 25.04 -5.62 30.60
N GLU A 42 23.80 -5.40 30.16
CA GLU A 42 22.59 -5.70 30.91
C GLU A 42 22.20 -7.18 30.78
N GLN A 43 21.36 -7.67 31.70
CA GLN A 43 20.80 -9.02 31.58
C GLN A 43 19.97 -9.19 30.30
N THR A 44 19.29 -8.12 29.88
CA THR A 44 18.50 -8.08 28.64
C THR A 44 19.22 -7.27 27.57
N TYR A 45 19.30 -7.81 26.37
CA TYR A 45 19.73 -7.10 25.18
C TYR A 45 18.57 -7.00 24.19
N ASN A 46 18.15 -5.77 23.90
CA ASN A 46 17.17 -5.50 22.84
C ASN A 46 17.93 -5.32 21.52
N PHE A 47 18.00 -6.38 20.72
CA PHE A 47 18.60 -6.34 19.40
C PHE A 47 17.63 -5.66 18.41
N SER A 48 18.16 -4.81 17.52
CA SER A 48 17.44 -4.27 16.36
C SER A 48 18.45 -3.90 15.29
N SER A 49 18.04 -3.97 14.02
CA SER A 49 18.82 -3.49 12.88
C SER A 49 17.92 -3.23 11.69
N ASP A 50 18.17 -2.13 10.98
CA ASP A 50 17.50 -1.80 9.71
C ASP A 50 18.18 -2.45 8.49
N VAL A 51 19.30 -3.17 8.70
CA VAL A 51 20.08 -3.77 7.62
C VAL A 51 19.86 -5.28 7.61
N PRO A 52 19.17 -5.83 6.58
CA PRO A 52 19.00 -7.27 6.42
C PRO A 52 20.34 -7.99 6.39
N GLY A 53 20.38 -9.16 7.01
CA GLY A 53 21.61 -9.95 7.11
C GLY A 53 21.67 -10.83 8.34
N VAL A 54 22.79 -11.53 8.49
CA VAL A 54 23.02 -12.44 9.62
C VAL A 54 23.98 -11.81 10.61
N TYR A 55 23.51 -11.64 11.84
CA TYR A 55 24.28 -11.10 12.95
C TYR A 55 24.66 -12.23 13.90
N GLN A 56 25.96 -12.31 14.22
CA GLN A 56 26.47 -13.25 15.21
C GLN A 56 26.39 -12.63 16.60
N ILE A 57 25.44 -13.09 17.41
CA ILE A 57 25.23 -12.61 18.77
C ILE A 57 25.94 -13.53 19.75
N GLY A 58 26.87 -12.97 20.53
CA GLY A 58 27.56 -13.66 21.60
C GLY A 58 27.06 -13.18 22.96
N LEU A 59 26.83 -14.11 23.89
CA LEU A 59 26.53 -13.83 25.29
C LEU A 59 27.62 -14.44 26.16
N ASN A 60 28.21 -13.65 27.05
CA ASN A 60 29.03 -14.13 28.15
C ASN A 60 28.38 -13.74 29.49
N VAL A 61 28.28 -14.71 30.40
CA VAL A 61 27.78 -14.52 31.77
C VAL A 61 28.87 -14.97 32.73
N ALA A 62 29.25 -14.10 33.67
CA ALA A 62 30.35 -14.35 34.59
C ALA A 62 30.00 -13.98 36.04
N THR A 63 30.36 -14.86 36.97
CA THR A 63 30.37 -14.60 38.42
C THR A 63 31.80 -14.62 38.94
N ALA A 64 32.01 -14.40 40.24
CA ALA A 64 33.32 -14.55 40.85
C ALA A 64 33.85 -16.02 40.82
N GLN A 65 32.97 -17.00 40.59
CA GLN A 65 33.29 -18.42 40.62
C GLN A 65 33.53 -19.03 39.23
N GLY A 66 33.16 -18.34 38.15
CA GLY A 66 33.36 -18.83 36.79
C GLY A 66 32.59 -18.04 35.74
N ALA A 67 32.70 -18.47 34.49
CA ALA A 67 32.00 -17.87 33.36
C ALA A 67 31.51 -18.93 32.37
N ALA A 68 30.42 -18.62 31.68
CA ALA A 68 29.88 -19.38 30.57
C ALA A 68 29.64 -18.47 29.37
N SER A 69 29.71 -19.02 28.17
CA SER A 69 29.44 -18.29 26.94
C SER A 69 28.64 -19.11 25.95
N THR A 70 27.81 -18.44 25.18
CA THR A 70 27.12 -19.01 24.02
C THR A 70 27.14 -18.02 22.87
N GLN A 71 26.96 -18.52 21.65
CA GLN A 71 26.86 -17.72 20.43
C GLN A 71 25.76 -18.29 19.55
N PHE A 72 24.99 -17.41 18.91
CA PHE A 72 23.90 -17.78 18.03
C PHE A 72 23.68 -16.72 16.95
N LYS A 73 22.88 -17.07 15.96
CA LYS A 73 22.52 -16.18 14.85
C LYS A 73 21.23 -15.43 15.16
N VAL A 74 21.21 -14.17 14.77
CA VAL A 74 19.98 -13.42 14.52
C VAL A 74 19.97 -13.06 13.04
N THR A 75 18.96 -13.54 12.31
CA THR A 75 18.75 -13.19 10.90
C THR A 75 17.76 -12.03 10.84
N VAL A 76 18.19 -10.92 10.25
CA VAL A 76 17.34 -9.78 9.93
C VAL A 76 16.84 -9.95 8.50
N THR A 77 15.52 -10.06 8.35
CA THR A 77 14.87 -10.24 7.04
C THR A 77 14.26 -8.95 6.53
N SER A 78 14.08 -8.85 5.22
CA SER A 78 13.28 -7.80 4.59
C SER A 78 12.43 -8.45 3.50
N SER A 79 11.21 -7.92 3.35
CA SER A 79 10.22 -8.40 2.39
C SER A 79 10.26 -7.55 1.13
N PRO A 80 10.21 -8.15 -0.09
CA PRO A 80 10.00 -7.36 -1.30
C PRO A 80 8.60 -6.72 -1.33
N TYR A 81 7.65 -7.19 -0.52
CA TYR A 81 6.26 -6.74 -0.52
C TYR A 81 5.98 -5.71 0.57
N ILE A 82 4.90 -4.94 0.40
CA ILE A 82 4.29 -4.09 1.44
C ILE A 82 4.19 -4.86 2.76
N THR A 83 4.62 -4.25 3.85
CA THR A 83 4.59 -4.87 5.19
C THR A 83 3.55 -4.24 6.10
N LYS A 84 3.01 -3.07 5.73
CA LYS A 84 2.07 -2.33 6.58
C LYS A 84 1.11 -1.46 5.79
N VAL A 85 -0.15 -1.47 6.22
CA VAL A 85 -1.16 -0.46 5.86
C VAL A 85 -1.26 0.56 6.97
N PHE A 86 -1.24 1.84 6.60
CA PHE A 86 -1.36 2.98 7.53
C PHE A 86 -2.76 3.57 7.54
N GLU A 87 -3.40 3.61 6.38
CA GLU A 87 -4.74 4.16 6.22
C GLU A 87 -5.49 3.43 5.11
N TYR A 88 -6.80 3.26 5.29
CA TYR A 88 -7.71 2.76 4.29
C TYR A 88 -9.04 3.50 4.43
N GLN A 89 -9.49 4.10 3.34
CA GLN A 89 -10.79 4.71 3.23
C GLN A 89 -11.45 4.18 1.97
N TYR A 90 -12.56 3.47 2.12
CA TYR A 90 -13.39 3.10 0.98
C TYR A 90 -14.06 4.36 0.43
N GLY A 91 -14.16 4.51 -0.90
CA GLY A 91 -14.98 5.53 -1.56
C GLY A 91 -16.40 4.98 -1.74
N PRO A 92 -17.48 5.78 -1.59
CA PRO A 92 -18.84 5.25 -1.70
C PRO A 92 -19.06 4.45 -3.00
N GLY A 93 -19.57 3.22 -2.87
CA GLY A 93 -19.65 2.25 -3.98
C GLY A 93 -20.40 0.96 -3.64
N GLN A 94 -20.53 0.08 -4.62
CA GLN A 94 -21.39 -1.11 -4.60
C GLN A 94 -21.04 -2.16 -3.55
N HIS A 95 -19.79 -2.18 -3.09
CA HIS A 95 -19.31 -3.15 -2.11
C HIS A 95 -19.48 -2.68 -0.66
N ALA A 96 -19.93 -1.45 -0.41
CA ALA A 96 -20.02 -0.85 0.93
C ALA A 96 -20.64 -1.74 2.03
N SER A 97 -21.60 -2.61 1.68
CA SER A 97 -22.31 -3.48 2.63
C SER A 97 -21.55 -4.76 3.02
N ILE A 98 -20.56 -5.18 2.23
CA ILE A 98 -19.79 -6.43 2.45
C ILE A 98 -18.39 -6.18 3.03
N LEU A 99 -17.93 -4.93 3.05
CA LEU A 99 -16.57 -4.58 3.45
C LEU A 99 -16.44 -4.32 4.94
N THR A 100 -15.36 -4.84 5.52
CA THR A 100 -14.89 -4.49 6.86
C THR A 100 -13.60 -3.69 6.78
N THR A 101 -13.27 -2.93 7.81
CA THR A 101 -11.99 -2.19 7.88
C THR A 101 -10.76 -3.11 7.81
N SER A 102 -10.91 -4.37 8.21
CA SER A 102 -9.83 -5.37 8.16
C SER A 102 -9.52 -5.90 6.76
N GLU A 103 -10.34 -5.59 5.76
CA GLU A 103 -10.08 -5.98 4.37
C GLU A 103 -8.71 -5.49 3.89
N SER A 104 -8.31 -4.28 4.30
CA SER A 104 -7.02 -3.68 3.95
C SER A 104 -5.80 -4.56 4.26
N ASN A 105 -5.92 -5.52 5.20
CA ASN A 105 -4.87 -6.50 5.48
C ASN A 105 -4.53 -7.39 4.26
N ASN A 106 -5.43 -7.51 3.29
CA ASN A 106 -5.17 -8.21 2.04
C ASN A 106 -3.99 -7.61 1.25
N LEU A 107 -3.65 -6.33 1.46
CA LEU A 107 -2.53 -5.65 0.80
C LEU A 107 -1.14 -6.06 1.34
N VAL A 108 -1.05 -6.57 2.58
CA VAL A 108 0.23 -6.78 3.29
C VAL A 108 0.85 -8.13 3.00
N GLY A 109 2.09 -8.17 2.49
CA GLY A 109 2.83 -9.39 2.17
C GLY A 109 2.62 -9.85 0.73
N SER A 110 3.08 -11.06 0.40
CA SER A 110 2.98 -11.59 -0.97
C SER A 110 1.53 -11.58 -1.47
N PRO A 111 1.25 -10.99 -2.64
CA PRO A 111 -0.04 -11.10 -3.30
C PRO A 111 -0.40 -12.56 -3.54
N TRP A 112 -1.69 -12.90 -3.42
CA TRP A 112 -2.25 -14.24 -3.70
C TRP A 112 -1.77 -15.40 -2.81
N ALA A 113 -0.85 -15.17 -1.88
CA ALA A 113 -0.45 -16.15 -0.89
C ALA A 113 -1.53 -16.33 0.19
N ASP A 114 -1.52 -17.47 0.88
CA ASP A 114 -2.25 -17.70 2.13
C ASP A 114 -3.77 -17.40 2.10
N GLY A 115 -4.41 -17.55 0.93
CA GLY A 115 -5.84 -17.29 0.76
C GLY A 115 -6.22 -15.80 0.77
N LYS A 116 -5.25 -14.90 0.59
CA LYS A 116 -5.48 -13.45 0.47
C LYS A 116 -6.35 -13.14 -0.75
N SER A 117 -7.20 -12.13 -0.58
CA SER A 117 -7.99 -11.54 -1.65
C SER A 117 -7.40 -10.18 -2.07
N PHE A 118 -8.19 -9.37 -2.75
CA PHE A 118 -7.92 -7.96 -3.04
C PHE A 118 -8.61 -7.04 -2.02
N VAL A 119 -8.30 -5.75 -2.13
CA VAL A 119 -8.89 -4.64 -1.38
C VAL A 119 -9.69 -3.82 -2.38
N HIS A 120 -10.98 -3.65 -2.13
CA HIS A 120 -11.80 -2.74 -2.93
C HIS A 120 -11.55 -1.30 -2.45
N LEU A 121 -11.22 -0.38 -3.35
CA LEU A 121 -11.11 1.04 -3.00
C LEU A 121 -12.47 1.75 -3.15
N GLY A 122 -13.40 1.17 -3.91
CA GLY A 122 -14.73 1.76 -4.14
C GLY A 122 -14.68 2.89 -5.16
N GLY A 123 -15.76 3.67 -5.22
CA GLY A 123 -15.89 4.80 -6.15
C GLY A 123 -14.85 5.90 -5.91
N TRP A 124 -14.95 6.98 -6.71
CA TRP A 124 -13.95 8.04 -6.73
C TRP A 124 -13.59 8.55 -5.32
N GLY A 125 -12.29 8.67 -5.10
CA GLY A 125 -11.71 9.21 -3.88
C GLY A 125 -11.24 8.14 -2.91
N GLY A 126 -11.81 6.93 -2.93
CA GLY A 126 -11.38 5.82 -2.07
C GLY A 126 -9.91 5.46 -2.28
N TYR A 127 -9.21 5.14 -1.19
CA TYR A 127 -7.75 4.95 -1.22
C TYR A 127 -7.21 4.05 -0.12
N ILE A 128 -5.98 3.59 -0.32
CA ILE A 128 -5.18 2.89 0.66
C ILE A 128 -3.76 3.46 0.71
N VAL A 129 -3.23 3.65 1.92
CA VAL A 129 -1.86 4.09 2.20
C VAL A 129 -1.10 2.94 2.83
N ALA A 130 0.06 2.62 2.27
CA ALA A 130 0.86 1.48 2.69
C ALA A 130 2.36 1.74 2.55
N GLY A 131 3.18 0.94 3.23
CA GLY A 131 4.64 1.06 3.20
C GLY A 131 5.39 -0.26 3.14
N PHE A 132 6.61 -0.15 2.65
CA PHE A 132 7.61 -1.21 2.64
C PHE A 132 8.39 -1.21 3.97
N ASP A 133 9.11 -2.29 4.27
CA ASP A 133 10.04 -2.35 5.41
C ASP A 133 11.43 -1.77 5.08
N HIS A 134 11.59 -1.23 3.88
CA HIS A 134 12.82 -0.68 3.35
C HIS A 134 12.50 0.41 2.32
N LYS A 135 13.52 1.18 1.95
CA LYS A 135 13.43 2.10 0.82
C LYS A 135 13.51 1.36 -0.51
N VAL A 136 12.46 1.44 -1.31
CA VAL A 136 12.46 1.06 -2.72
C VAL A 136 13.31 2.07 -3.47
N LYS A 137 14.40 1.62 -4.10
CA LYS A 137 15.34 2.51 -4.78
C LYS A 137 14.83 2.86 -6.16
N ASN A 138 14.92 4.14 -6.52
CA ASN A 138 14.73 4.59 -7.89
C ASN A 138 15.94 4.18 -8.75
N ARG A 139 15.70 3.48 -9.85
CA ARG A 139 16.68 3.01 -10.83
C ARG A 139 16.19 3.32 -12.25
N ASP A 140 16.99 2.96 -13.24
CA ASP A 140 16.55 3.04 -14.63
C ASP A 140 15.44 2.00 -14.88
N GLY A 141 14.23 2.48 -15.23
CA GLY A 141 13.09 1.64 -15.56
C GLY A 141 12.08 1.52 -14.42
N TYR A 142 11.34 0.41 -14.38
CA TYR A 142 10.33 0.18 -13.34
C TYR A 142 10.97 -0.26 -12.02
N ASP A 143 10.57 0.37 -10.93
CA ASP A 143 11.14 0.15 -9.58
C ASP A 143 10.24 -0.69 -8.68
N PHE A 144 8.92 -0.54 -8.82
CA PHE A 144 7.94 -1.30 -8.06
C PHE A 144 6.73 -1.66 -8.91
N ALA A 145 5.91 -2.57 -8.41
CA ALA A 145 4.66 -2.95 -9.05
C ALA A 145 3.50 -2.90 -8.06
N VAL A 146 2.32 -2.51 -8.53
CA VAL A 146 1.05 -2.60 -7.79
C VAL A 146 0.23 -3.72 -8.41
N TYR A 147 -0.10 -4.71 -7.59
CA TYR A 147 -0.88 -5.87 -7.97
C TYR A 147 -2.36 -5.50 -7.88
N ALA A 148 -3.11 -5.85 -8.93
CA ALA A 148 -4.53 -5.59 -9.03
C ALA A 148 -5.32 -6.90 -9.03
N GLN A 149 -6.65 -6.83 -9.00
CA GLN A 149 -7.47 -8.01 -9.26
C GLN A 149 -7.05 -8.66 -10.62
N PRO A 150 -7.13 -9.98 -10.80
CA PRO A 150 -7.06 -10.57 -12.13
C PRO A 150 -8.44 -10.44 -12.79
N GLY A 151 -8.74 -9.28 -13.36
CA GLY A 151 -10.04 -8.94 -13.94
C GLY A 151 -10.07 -8.89 -15.46
N ALA A 152 -11.28 -8.72 -16.01
CA ALA A 152 -11.50 -8.54 -17.45
C ALA A 152 -11.52 -7.06 -17.89
N SER A 153 -11.64 -6.13 -16.94
CA SER A 153 -12.01 -4.73 -17.19
C SER A 153 -11.20 -3.80 -16.29
N SER A 154 -10.49 -2.83 -16.86
CA SER A 154 -9.60 -1.91 -16.12
C SER A 154 -10.35 -0.91 -15.26
N GLU A 155 -9.91 -0.66 -14.02
CA GLU A 155 -10.49 0.36 -13.13
C GLU A 155 -9.37 1.29 -12.62
N PRO A 156 -8.92 2.23 -13.48
CA PRO A 156 -7.68 2.97 -13.29
C PRO A 156 -7.57 3.70 -11.94
N GLY A 157 -6.54 3.35 -11.17
CA GLY A 157 -6.18 4.03 -9.93
C GLY A 157 -4.92 4.88 -10.06
N VAL A 158 -4.92 6.09 -9.50
CA VAL A 158 -3.70 6.91 -9.43
C VAL A 158 -2.82 6.43 -8.28
N VAL A 159 -1.52 6.35 -8.54
CA VAL A 159 -0.51 6.02 -7.54
C VAL A 159 0.26 7.28 -7.15
N TYR A 160 0.34 7.50 -5.84
CA TYR A 160 1.18 8.52 -5.23
C TYR A 160 2.25 7.85 -4.38
N VAL A 161 3.35 8.56 -4.18
CA VAL A 161 4.50 8.06 -3.43
C VAL A 161 4.98 9.08 -2.41
N MET A 162 5.65 8.58 -1.36
CA MET A 162 6.29 9.39 -0.35
C MET A 162 7.56 8.70 0.15
N LYS A 163 8.57 9.50 0.49
CA LYS A 163 9.81 9.08 1.13
C LYS A 163 9.74 9.37 2.62
N ASP A 164 10.25 8.45 3.43
CA ASP A 164 10.52 8.68 4.85
C ASP A 164 11.84 9.44 5.00
N THR A 165 11.75 10.75 5.12
CA THR A 165 12.91 11.65 5.30
C THR A 165 13.34 11.78 6.75
N ASN A 166 12.43 11.60 7.71
CA ASN A 166 12.66 11.76 9.14
C ASN A 166 13.00 10.41 9.83
N GLY A 167 12.77 9.28 9.17
CA GLY A 167 13.09 7.93 9.61
C GLY A 167 12.15 7.37 10.69
N ASN A 168 10.92 7.85 10.78
CA ASN A 168 9.96 7.45 11.82
C ASN A 168 9.05 6.28 11.40
N GLY A 169 9.17 5.80 10.16
CA GLY A 169 8.38 4.72 9.59
C GLY A 169 6.91 5.09 9.38
N LYS A 170 6.59 6.37 9.12
CA LYS A 170 5.23 6.87 8.87
C LYS A 170 5.18 7.76 7.63
N PRO A 171 4.05 7.74 6.90
CA PRO A 171 3.82 8.62 5.75
C PRO A 171 3.38 10.03 6.22
N ASP A 172 4.24 10.74 6.95
CA ASP A 172 3.94 12.08 7.51
C ASP A 172 4.95 13.18 7.12
N ASP A 173 5.72 12.96 6.04
CA ASP A 173 6.87 13.77 5.65
C ASP A 173 6.64 14.78 4.52
N GLY A 174 5.38 15.14 4.30
CA GLY A 174 4.99 16.19 3.39
C GLY A 174 3.81 15.79 2.51
N ASN A 175 3.77 16.37 1.32
CA ASN A 175 2.70 16.11 0.37
C ASN A 175 2.96 14.81 -0.39
N TRP A 176 1.88 14.09 -0.69
CA TRP A 176 1.91 12.99 -1.63
C TRP A 176 2.33 13.47 -3.01
N LEU A 177 3.30 12.79 -3.62
CA LEU A 177 3.77 13.08 -4.97
C LEU A 177 3.10 12.11 -5.93
N GLN A 178 2.37 12.62 -6.92
CA GLN A 178 1.75 11.77 -7.93
C GLN A 178 2.84 11.16 -8.83
N LEU A 179 2.72 9.86 -9.12
CA LEU A 179 3.37 9.30 -10.29
C LEU A 179 2.51 9.63 -11.50
N LYS A 180 2.98 10.53 -12.37
CA LYS A 180 2.21 10.91 -13.56
C LYS A 180 2.00 9.69 -14.45
N GLY A 181 0.85 9.62 -15.09
CA GLY A 181 0.53 8.62 -16.10
C GLY A 181 0.16 9.26 -17.43
N SER A 182 -0.28 8.42 -18.37
CA SER A 182 -0.70 8.83 -19.72
C SER A 182 -1.78 9.91 -19.77
N GLU A 183 -2.65 10.00 -18.76
CA GLU A 183 -3.72 11.02 -18.68
C GLU A 183 -3.35 12.23 -17.82
N TYR A 184 -2.10 12.35 -17.35
CA TYR A 184 -1.71 13.48 -16.48
C TYR A 184 -1.96 14.84 -17.14
N ASP A 185 -1.58 14.99 -18.42
CA ASP A 185 -1.79 16.23 -19.20
C ASP A 185 -3.09 16.21 -20.02
N ASN A 186 -4.00 15.24 -19.78
CA ASN A 186 -5.28 15.18 -20.47
C ASN A 186 -6.15 16.37 -20.03
N ALA A 187 -6.79 17.05 -20.99
CA ALA A 187 -7.64 18.20 -20.71
C ALA A 187 -8.88 17.89 -19.86
N GLU A 188 -9.30 16.62 -19.80
CA GLU A 188 -10.38 16.15 -18.94
C GLU A 188 -9.92 15.76 -17.53
N THR A 189 -8.60 15.67 -17.30
CA THR A 189 -8.05 15.45 -15.97
C THR A 189 -8.18 16.73 -15.14
N VAL A 190 -8.78 16.61 -13.97
CA VAL A 190 -8.92 17.72 -13.01
C VAL A 190 -7.99 17.45 -11.83
N HIS A 191 -6.92 18.24 -11.74
CA HIS A 191 -6.00 18.25 -10.61
C HIS A 191 -6.61 18.91 -9.39
N ASN A 192 -6.23 18.45 -8.19
CA ASN A 192 -6.74 18.94 -6.91
C ASN A 192 -8.28 18.94 -6.85
N TYR A 193 -8.91 17.92 -7.43
CA TYR A 193 -10.35 17.73 -7.37
C TYR A 193 -10.74 17.23 -5.99
N GLU A 194 -11.88 17.70 -5.49
CA GLU A 194 -12.42 17.30 -4.19
C GLU A 194 -13.89 16.96 -4.32
N VAL A 195 -14.32 15.91 -3.62
CA VAL A 195 -15.73 15.52 -3.50
C VAL A 195 -16.05 15.31 -2.04
N THR A 196 -17.14 15.94 -1.59
CA THR A 196 -17.77 15.66 -0.30
C THR A 196 -19.00 14.79 -0.54
N TYR A 197 -19.02 13.61 0.07
CA TYR A 197 -20.15 12.69 0.05
C TYR A 197 -20.95 12.77 1.33
N TYR A 198 -22.27 12.67 1.23
CA TYR A 198 -23.20 12.77 2.37
C TYR A 198 -24.00 11.49 2.56
N LYS A 199 -24.12 11.08 3.83
CA LYS A 199 -24.89 9.92 4.26
C LYS A 199 -26.38 10.16 4.02
N PRO A 200 -27.11 9.24 3.37
CA PRO A 200 -28.55 9.35 3.23
C PRO A 200 -29.25 9.23 4.59
N ALA A 201 -30.18 10.15 4.88
CA ALA A 201 -30.85 10.23 6.17
C ALA A 201 -31.77 9.03 6.49
N ASN A 202 -32.39 8.42 5.49
CA ASN A 202 -33.36 7.33 5.64
C ASN A 202 -33.04 6.14 4.72
N GLY A 203 -31.75 5.82 4.56
CA GLY A 203 -31.29 4.90 3.51
C GLY A 203 -31.45 5.48 2.10
N GLY A 204 -30.99 4.74 1.10
CA GLY A 204 -30.96 5.19 -0.29
C GLY A 204 -29.58 5.64 -0.75
N ASN A 205 -29.58 6.54 -1.73
CA ASN A 205 -28.40 6.90 -2.49
C ASN A 205 -27.54 7.94 -1.75
N VAL A 206 -26.23 7.86 -1.95
CA VAL A 206 -25.27 8.83 -1.41
C VAL A 206 -25.30 10.08 -2.30
N THR A 207 -25.50 11.26 -1.71
CA THR A 207 -25.40 12.53 -2.44
C THR A 207 -24.00 13.12 -2.32
N TRP A 208 -23.63 13.99 -3.27
CA TRP A 208 -22.30 14.58 -3.29
C TRP A 208 -22.30 16.01 -3.83
N GLU A 209 -21.26 16.76 -3.44
CA GLU A 209 -20.87 18.03 -4.06
C GLU A 209 -19.36 18.01 -4.34
N ASP A 210 -18.93 18.69 -5.41
CA ASP A 210 -17.53 18.82 -5.76
C ASP A 210 -17.01 20.26 -5.62
N ASN A 211 -15.69 20.43 -5.68
CA ASN A 211 -15.06 21.75 -5.67
C ASN A 211 -15.15 22.53 -6.99
N GLN A 212 -15.85 22.00 -8.00
CA GLN A 212 -16.18 22.68 -9.25
C GLN A 212 -17.60 23.28 -9.22
N GLY A 213 -18.36 23.06 -8.14
CA GLY A 213 -19.71 23.57 -7.94
C GLY A 213 -20.81 22.65 -8.48
N ASN A 214 -20.49 21.42 -8.86
CA ASN A 214 -21.48 20.41 -9.25
C ASN A 214 -21.97 19.65 -8.03
N THR A 215 -23.18 19.11 -8.15
CA THR A 215 -23.80 18.25 -7.14
C THR A 215 -24.52 17.09 -7.82
N GLY A 216 -24.71 16.01 -7.08
CA GLY A 216 -25.39 14.84 -7.62
C GLY A 216 -25.71 13.78 -6.58
N GLU A 217 -26.14 12.64 -7.10
CA GLU A 217 -26.49 11.45 -6.33
C GLU A 217 -25.88 10.23 -7.00
N LEU A 218 -25.26 9.34 -6.22
CA LEU A 218 -24.74 8.06 -6.70
C LEU A 218 -25.90 7.08 -6.80
N VAL A 219 -26.39 6.86 -8.02
CA VAL A 219 -27.53 5.97 -8.29
C VAL A 219 -27.02 4.60 -8.71
N PRO A 220 -27.22 3.55 -7.90
CA PRO A 220 -26.83 2.19 -8.26
C PRO A 220 -27.64 1.69 -9.45
N ASN A 221 -27.00 1.01 -10.40
CA ASN A 221 -27.71 0.33 -11.47
C ASN A 221 -28.44 -0.94 -10.96
N TYR A 222 -27.92 -1.53 -9.87
CA TYR A 222 -28.55 -2.65 -9.18
C TYR A 222 -28.96 -2.26 -7.75
N GLY A 223 -30.16 -2.69 -7.33
CA GLY A 223 -30.71 -2.36 -6.01
C GLY A 223 -29.81 -2.81 -4.86
N THR A 224 -29.51 -1.88 -3.96
CA THR A 224 -28.70 -2.06 -2.73
C THR A 224 -29.22 -1.11 -1.65
N ASP A 225 -29.05 -1.47 -0.38
CA ASP A 225 -29.63 -0.73 0.76
C ASP A 225 -28.97 0.65 0.95
N SER A 226 -27.67 0.78 0.66
CA SER A 226 -26.93 2.05 0.51
C SER A 226 -25.48 1.80 0.07
N TRP A 227 -24.88 2.71 -0.69
CA TRP A 227 -23.43 2.76 -0.98
C TRP A 227 -22.62 3.48 0.12
N TRP A 228 -23.23 3.78 1.28
CA TRP A 228 -22.54 4.37 2.42
C TRP A 228 -21.80 3.31 3.24
N TRP A 229 -20.47 3.43 3.34
CA TRP A 229 -19.65 2.46 4.07
C TRP A 229 -19.78 2.58 5.58
N ALA A 230 -20.02 1.46 6.25
CA ALA A 230 -20.11 1.40 7.71
C ALA A 230 -18.77 1.74 8.40
N GLY A 231 -17.63 1.60 7.69
CA GLY A 231 -16.30 1.93 8.20
C GLY A 231 -16.12 3.41 8.58
N TYR A 232 -16.99 4.30 8.10
CA TYR A 232 -16.98 5.71 8.51
C TYR A 232 -17.54 5.94 9.93
N GLY A 233 -18.15 4.93 10.56
CA GLY A 233 -18.78 5.06 11.87
C GLY A 233 -19.96 6.02 11.87
N ASP A 234 -19.96 6.97 12.81
CA ASP A 234 -21.05 7.93 13.01
C ASP A 234 -20.97 9.16 12.09
N LYS A 235 -19.99 9.23 11.19
CA LYS A 235 -19.87 10.32 10.22
C LYS A 235 -21.12 10.40 9.34
N THR A 236 -21.56 11.62 9.07
CA THR A 236 -22.64 11.93 8.13
C THR A 236 -22.11 12.49 6.80
N GLU A 237 -20.82 12.81 6.73
CA GLU A 237 -20.14 13.26 5.54
C GLU A 237 -18.68 12.77 5.54
N VAL A 238 -18.12 12.58 4.35
CA VAL A 238 -16.70 12.29 4.12
C VAL A 238 -16.22 13.09 2.92
N ASN A 239 -15.00 13.62 3.01
CA ASN A 239 -14.38 14.39 1.94
C ASN A 239 -13.15 13.65 1.44
N PHE A 240 -13.00 13.60 0.11
CA PHE A 240 -11.84 13.05 -0.57
C PHE A 240 -11.25 14.12 -1.49
N ASN A 241 -9.92 14.11 -1.61
CA ASN A 241 -9.16 14.92 -2.55
C ASN A 241 -8.23 14.03 -3.39
N GLY A 242 -7.95 14.45 -4.62
CA GLY A 242 -7.03 13.76 -5.51
C GLY A 242 -7.20 14.20 -6.96
N GLU A 243 -6.81 13.31 -7.87
CA GLU A 243 -7.02 13.50 -9.30
C GLU A 243 -8.41 12.97 -9.71
N ARG A 244 -9.13 13.73 -10.54
CA ARG A 244 -10.24 13.20 -11.34
C ARG A 244 -9.73 12.94 -12.74
N LEU A 245 -9.51 11.68 -13.07
CA LEU A 245 -9.17 11.23 -14.41
C LEU A 245 -10.38 11.37 -15.37
N PRO A 246 -10.16 11.29 -16.69
CA PRO A 246 -11.24 11.17 -17.66
C PRO A 246 -12.13 9.97 -17.34
N ASP A 247 -13.38 10.04 -17.78
CA ASP A 247 -14.31 8.91 -17.71
C ASP A 247 -13.70 7.72 -18.46
N ALA A 248 -13.59 6.57 -17.79
CA ALA A 248 -12.83 5.46 -18.33
C ALA A 248 -13.57 4.66 -19.41
N TYR A 249 -14.89 4.59 -19.31
CA TYR A 249 -15.72 3.76 -20.16
C TYR A 249 -16.65 4.57 -21.05
N VAL A 250 -16.92 4.04 -22.24
CA VAL A 250 -17.90 4.57 -23.19
C VAL A 250 -18.95 3.51 -23.45
N ASN A 251 -20.23 3.89 -23.43
CA ASN A 251 -21.30 3.01 -23.89
C ASN A 251 -21.24 2.90 -25.43
N THR A 252 -20.77 1.75 -25.91
CA THR A 252 -20.59 1.43 -27.33
C THR A 252 -21.81 0.74 -27.94
N SER A 253 -22.90 0.57 -27.17
CA SER A 253 -24.13 -0.02 -27.69
C SER A 253 -24.73 0.84 -28.81
N THR A 254 -25.11 0.18 -29.90
CA THR A 254 -25.89 0.81 -30.99
C THR A 254 -27.40 0.65 -30.81
N ASN A 255 -27.84 0.14 -29.65
CA ASN A 255 -29.24 -0.10 -29.33
C ASN A 255 -29.58 0.56 -27.98
N ASP A 256 -30.52 1.51 -28.01
CA ASP A 256 -30.96 2.29 -26.84
C ASP A 256 -31.53 1.44 -25.69
N SER A 257 -31.91 0.18 -25.94
CA SER A 257 -32.47 -0.72 -24.92
C SER A 257 -31.43 -1.61 -24.22
N THR A 258 -30.16 -1.53 -24.63
CA THR A 258 -29.08 -2.37 -24.08
C THR A 258 -27.82 -1.54 -23.91
N GLU A 259 -27.05 -1.79 -22.86
CA GLU A 259 -25.78 -1.10 -22.64
C GLU A 259 -24.60 -2.04 -22.93
N ASN A 260 -23.52 -1.48 -23.47
CA ASN A 260 -22.26 -2.19 -23.65
C ASN A 260 -21.10 -1.22 -23.36
N TRP A 261 -20.50 -1.34 -22.18
CA TRP A 261 -19.44 -0.45 -21.74
C TRP A 261 -18.08 -1.05 -22.09
N ALA A 262 -17.25 -0.27 -22.76
CA ALA A 262 -15.88 -0.64 -23.09
C ALA A 262 -14.94 0.50 -22.69
N LEU A 263 -13.70 0.17 -22.35
CA LEU A 263 -12.67 1.15 -22.05
C LEU A 263 -12.51 2.09 -23.26
N GLY A 264 -12.41 3.39 -23.01
CA GLY A 264 -12.21 4.39 -24.05
C GLY A 264 -10.93 4.13 -24.84
N ASP A 265 -11.00 4.26 -26.16
CA ASP A 265 -9.88 4.00 -27.05
C ASP A 265 -8.68 4.90 -26.71
N GLY A 266 -7.53 4.29 -26.41
CA GLY A 266 -6.27 4.98 -26.17
C GLY A 266 -6.09 5.58 -24.77
N LEU A 267 -7.06 5.42 -23.86
CA LEU A 267 -6.93 5.87 -22.49
C LEU A 267 -6.07 4.93 -21.63
N PHE A 268 -5.42 5.51 -20.63
CA PHE A 268 -4.69 4.80 -19.56
C PHE A 268 -3.58 3.87 -20.07
N ALA A 269 -2.87 4.30 -21.11
CA ALA A 269 -1.79 3.54 -21.74
C ALA A 269 -0.62 3.18 -20.79
N TRP A 270 -0.43 3.92 -19.70
CA TRP A 270 0.54 3.66 -18.62
C TRP A 270 0.30 4.59 -17.41
N GLY A 271 0.85 4.24 -16.25
CA GLY A 271 0.94 5.03 -15.02
C GLY A 271 -0.22 4.86 -14.04
N TYR A 272 -1.01 3.80 -14.17
CA TYR A 272 -2.23 3.60 -13.38
C TYR A 272 -2.33 2.16 -12.85
N ALA A 273 -2.79 2.01 -11.61
CA ALA A 273 -3.09 0.71 -11.03
C ALA A 273 -4.37 0.14 -11.66
N GLU A 274 -4.47 -1.19 -11.70
CA GLU A 274 -5.59 -1.92 -12.31
C GLU A 274 -5.92 -1.48 -13.74
N THR A 275 -4.88 -1.43 -14.57
CA THR A 275 -5.07 -1.17 -16.00
C THR A 275 -4.51 -2.33 -16.82
N TYR A 276 -5.42 -3.13 -17.37
CA TYR A 276 -5.07 -4.27 -18.20
C TYR A 276 -4.82 -3.84 -19.65
N ASN A 277 -3.98 -4.59 -20.36
CA ASN A 277 -3.63 -4.37 -21.77
C ASN A 277 -2.94 -3.03 -22.09
N ASN A 278 -2.29 -2.42 -21.10
CA ASN A 278 -1.50 -1.21 -21.26
C ASN A 278 0.01 -1.54 -21.35
N GLN A 279 0.89 -0.53 -21.42
CA GLN A 279 2.34 -0.74 -21.65
C GLN A 279 3.08 -1.25 -20.41
N ASP A 280 2.59 -0.95 -19.22
CA ASP A 280 3.26 -1.24 -17.96
C ASP A 280 2.69 -2.46 -17.22
N TYR A 281 1.57 -3.03 -17.69
CA TYR A 281 1.00 -4.25 -17.16
C TYR A 281 1.90 -5.45 -17.46
N ASP A 282 2.32 -6.13 -16.39
CA ASP A 282 3.06 -7.36 -16.44
C ASP A 282 2.10 -8.54 -16.20
N THR A 283 1.87 -9.34 -17.24
CA THR A 283 0.97 -10.51 -17.18
C THR A 283 1.47 -11.61 -16.26
N SER A 284 2.79 -11.72 -16.06
CA SER A 284 3.39 -12.75 -15.20
C SER A 284 3.22 -12.37 -13.73
N LEU A 285 3.41 -11.09 -13.39
CA LEU A 285 3.16 -10.58 -12.05
C LEU A 285 1.66 -10.37 -11.78
N LYS A 286 0.86 -10.13 -12.82
CA LYS A 286 -0.52 -9.63 -12.74
C LYS A 286 -0.57 -8.27 -12.03
N ALA A 287 0.30 -7.37 -12.46
CA ALA A 287 0.54 -6.09 -11.80
C ALA A 287 0.90 -5.00 -12.81
N ASN A 288 0.54 -3.76 -12.51
CA ASN A 288 1.04 -2.58 -13.21
C ASN A 288 2.38 -2.17 -12.59
N ARG A 289 3.37 -1.89 -13.44
CA ARG A 289 4.72 -1.52 -13.02
C ARG A 289 4.87 0.00 -13.03
N PHE A 290 5.63 0.51 -12.07
CA PHE A 290 5.78 1.95 -11.84
C PHE A 290 7.26 2.33 -11.76
N ASP A 291 7.59 3.42 -12.41
CA ASP A 291 8.91 4.08 -12.38
C ASP A 291 8.79 5.33 -11.50
N ILE A 292 9.60 5.39 -10.44
CA ILE A 292 9.61 6.46 -9.44
C ILE A 292 10.03 7.79 -10.07
N SER A 293 10.77 7.77 -11.18
CA SER A 293 11.17 8.96 -11.93
C SER A 293 9.98 9.72 -12.54
N ASN A 294 8.79 9.10 -12.60
CA ASN A 294 7.54 9.77 -12.98
C ASN A 294 6.91 10.58 -11.84
N ALA A 295 7.49 10.58 -10.64
CA ALA A 295 7.03 11.43 -9.55
C ALA A 295 7.15 12.92 -9.92
N VAL A 296 6.07 13.67 -9.74
CA VAL A 296 6.04 15.12 -9.97
C VAL A 296 5.72 15.88 -8.69
N ASN A 297 6.30 17.08 -8.57
CA ASN A 297 5.91 18.05 -7.56
C ASN A 297 4.51 18.59 -7.87
N ALA A 298 3.88 19.26 -6.90
CA ALA A 298 2.52 19.80 -7.03
C ALA A 298 2.35 20.79 -8.22
N ASP A 299 3.44 21.40 -8.69
CA ASP A 299 3.47 22.33 -9.81
C ASP A 299 3.81 21.66 -11.16
N GLY A 300 4.07 20.34 -11.19
CA GLY A 300 4.32 19.53 -12.39
C GLY A 300 5.78 19.15 -12.71
N PRO A 301 6.84 19.88 -12.29
CA PRO A 301 8.22 19.45 -12.49
C PRO A 301 8.55 18.10 -11.84
N PRO A 302 9.49 17.31 -12.39
CA PRO A 302 9.95 16.07 -11.79
C PRO A 302 10.45 16.27 -10.35
N ALA A 303 10.05 15.36 -9.45
CA ALA A 303 10.45 15.38 -8.04
C ALA A 303 11.87 14.83 -7.81
N ASN A 304 12.42 14.04 -8.75
CA ASN A 304 13.77 13.48 -8.70
C ASN A 304 14.10 12.73 -7.39
N LEU A 305 13.20 11.82 -6.99
CA LEU A 305 13.38 11.00 -5.80
C LEU A 305 14.49 9.95 -6.01
N ASP A 306 15.30 9.69 -4.97
CA ASP A 306 16.27 8.58 -4.93
C ASP A 306 15.61 7.24 -4.57
N GLY A 307 14.36 7.29 -4.11
CA GLY A 307 13.56 6.14 -3.69
C GLY A 307 12.36 6.57 -2.86
N ILE A 308 11.52 5.59 -2.51
CA ILE A 308 10.27 5.77 -1.77
C ILE A 308 10.17 4.76 -0.64
N ASP A 309 9.34 5.05 0.34
CA ASP A 309 9.06 4.18 1.48
C ASP A 309 7.55 3.85 1.57
N PHE A 310 6.71 4.75 1.05
CA PHE A 310 5.25 4.65 1.08
C PHE A 310 4.61 4.87 -0.28
N ILE A 311 3.48 4.22 -0.47
CA ILE A 311 2.57 4.42 -1.59
C ILE A 311 1.17 4.77 -1.09
N LYS A 312 0.44 5.55 -1.89
CA LYS A 312 -1.02 5.69 -1.82
C LYS A 312 -1.60 5.30 -3.16
N VAL A 313 -2.56 4.38 -3.18
CA VAL A 313 -3.32 4.05 -4.39
C VAL A 313 -4.75 4.54 -4.20
N GLN A 314 -5.30 5.24 -5.19
CA GLN A 314 -6.60 5.90 -5.10
C GLN A 314 -7.45 5.64 -6.35
N SER A 315 -8.73 5.30 -6.15
CA SER A 315 -9.74 5.31 -7.22
C SER A 315 -9.92 6.73 -7.74
N SER A 316 -9.57 6.97 -9.00
CA SER A 316 -9.50 8.31 -9.57
C SER A 316 -10.40 8.55 -10.78
N VAL A 317 -11.19 7.57 -11.19
CA VAL A 317 -12.24 7.73 -12.20
C VAL A 317 -13.57 7.97 -11.52
N PHE A 318 -14.22 9.12 -11.77
CA PHE A 318 -15.54 9.42 -11.21
C PHE A 318 -16.64 9.15 -12.23
N GLN A 319 -17.02 7.88 -12.36
CA GLN A 319 -17.98 7.43 -13.37
C GLN A 319 -18.85 6.27 -12.86
N ILE A 320 -20.13 6.27 -13.24
CA ILE A 320 -21.03 5.10 -13.17
C ILE A 320 -21.25 4.60 -14.59
N SER A 321 -20.88 3.35 -14.86
CA SER A 321 -20.80 2.74 -16.19
C SER A 321 -21.78 1.57 -16.32
N GLY A 322 -23.07 1.86 -16.10
CA GLY A 322 -24.13 0.90 -16.33
C GLY A 322 -24.00 -0.39 -15.51
N TRP A 323 -23.88 -1.53 -16.18
CA TRP A 323 -23.74 -2.84 -15.52
C TRP A 323 -22.44 -2.99 -14.72
N LEU A 324 -21.44 -2.13 -14.92
CA LEU A 324 -20.24 -2.07 -14.08
C LEU A 324 -20.51 -1.36 -12.74
N ASN A 325 -21.61 -0.61 -12.61
CA ASN A 325 -21.81 0.40 -11.57
C ASN A 325 -20.63 1.40 -11.56
N GLU A 326 -20.16 1.81 -10.38
CA GLU A 326 -19.02 2.71 -10.26
C GLU A 326 -17.72 2.04 -10.71
N VAL A 327 -16.83 2.81 -11.34
CA VAL A 327 -15.45 2.38 -11.56
C VAL A 327 -14.73 2.37 -10.20
N SER A 328 -14.30 1.19 -9.76
CA SER A 328 -13.77 0.94 -8.44
C SER A 328 -12.42 0.22 -8.51
N THR A 329 -11.32 0.94 -8.29
CA THR A 329 -9.99 0.31 -8.26
C THR A 329 -9.89 -0.77 -7.17
N GLU A 330 -9.26 -1.89 -7.49
CA GLU A 330 -9.05 -3.05 -6.65
C GLU A 330 -7.57 -3.47 -6.67
N VAL A 331 -6.95 -3.54 -5.49
CA VAL A 331 -5.52 -3.85 -5.34
C VAL A 331 -5.26 -4.98 -4.36
N SER A 332 -4.23 -5.79 -4.61
CA SER A 332 -3.90 -6.98 -3.79
C SER A 332 -2.50 -6.95 -3.19
N GLY A 333 -1.71 -5.92 -3.48
CA GLY A 333 -0.41 -5.68 -2.87
C GLY A 333 0.47 -4.77 -3.72
N ALA A 334 1.69 -4.52 -3.24
CA ALA A 334 2.75 -3.93 -4.05
C ALA A 334 4.10 -4.58 -3.70
N ALA A 335 5.04 -4.55 -4.65
CA ALA A 335 6.36 -5.14 -4.48
C ALA A 335 7.48 -4.27 -5.05
N ASP A 336 8.63 -4.24 -4.37
CA ASP A 336 9.91 -3.76 -4.87
C ASP A 336 10.44 -4.74 -5.94
N LEU A 337 10.46 -4.29 -7.19
CA LEU A 337 10.99 -5.08 -8.31
C LEU A 337 12.50 -5.29 -8.18
N ASN A 338 13.20 -4.36 -7.53
CA ASN A 338 14.63 -4.49 -7.27
C ASN A 338 14.97 -5.72 -6.42
N MET A 339 14.04 -6.17 -5.58
CA MET A 339 14.23 -7.36 -4.74
C MET A 339 13.69 -8.62 -5.41
N LEU A 340 12.60 -8.52 -6.18
CA LEU A 340 12.05 -9.66 -6.92
C LEU A 340 12.97 -10.13 -8.05
N ASP A 341 13.57 -9.22 -8.81
CA ASP A 341 14.44 -9.57 -9.94
C ASP A 341 15.77 -10.19 -9.47
N ASN A 342 16.22 -9.85 -8.26
CA ASN A 342 17.41 -10.43 -7.63
C ASN A 342 17.14 -11.76 -6.92
N ALA A 343 15.88 -12.21 -6.83
CA ALA A 343 15.48 -13.46 -6.21
C ALA A 343 15.42 -14.65 -7.19
N ASN A 344 15.65 -14.41 -8.49
CA ASN A 344 15.60 -15.42 -9.56
C ASN A 344 16.99 -15.78 -10.13
#